data_AF-X0Y7S9-F1
#
_entry.id   AF-X0Y7S9-F1
#
_cell.length_a   1.000
_cell.length_b   1.000
_cell.length_c   1.000
_cell.angle_alpha   90.00
_cell.angle_beta   90.00
_cell.angle_gamma   90.00
#
_symmetry.space_group_name_H-M   'P 1'
#
loop_
_entity.id
_entity.type
_entity.pdbx_description
1 polymer ?
#
loop_
_entity_poly.entity_id
_entity_poly.type
_entity_poly.pdbx_seq_one_letter_code
_entity_poly.pdbx_strand_id
1 'polypeptide(L)'
;MMLLLNVSFVLAAETFDSEAAEEEGYWYSRYNMGTLAMRSGLGETFMPDMQMMMQAMKMADADFDPMQKGMNYGDGDHPMAPMNPSLLQAVYKSGSPYYTQPIDINDFATQKWDLSTFDRALTGLATGQLMIKEIEWAKQFHVDEHFGKPTDNFGAQWRFIGSVLVMQSKMQAMHFLNKRDRFDLSDGGDYVMLWALSDLGNVLELDKLLYSE
;
A
#
# COMPACT_ATOMS: atom_id res chain seq x y z
N MET A 1 -21.81 -65.02 1.77
CA MET A 1 -22.45 -63.83 2.37
C MET A 1 -21.57 -62.63 2.03
N MET A 2 -22.01 -61.79 1.10
CA MET A 2 -21.23 -60.66 0.56
C MET A 2 -21.59 -59.41 1.37
N LEU A 3 -20.62 -58.86 2.10
CA LEU A 3 -20.80 -57.60 2.82
C LEU A 3 -20.73 -56.45 1.80
N LEU A 4 -21.87 -55.84 1.51
CA LEU A 4 -21.95 -54.59 0.77
C LEU A 4 -21.69 -53.44 1.76
N LEU A 5 -20.49 -52.85 1.68
CA LEU A 5 -20.19 -51.56 2.29
C LEU A 5 -20.82 -50.46 1.45
N ASN A 6 -21.99 -49.96 1.88
CA ASN A 6 -22.55 -48.71 1.37
C ASN A 6 -21.79 -47.55 2.01
N VAL A 7 -20.83 -46.98 1.27
CA VAL A 7 -20.23 -45.69 1.63
C VAL A 7 -21.09 -44.60 1.00
N SER A 8 -21.94 -43.98 1.81
CA SER A 8 -22.64 -42.76 1.41
C SER A 8 -21.63 -41.61 1.42
N PHE A 9 -21.15 -41.21 0.24
CA PHE A 9 -20.44 -39.94 0.07
C PHE A 9 -21.47 -38.81 0.22
N VAL A 10 -21.60 -38.28 1.43
CA VAL A 10 -22.18 -36.96 1.62
C VAL A 10 -21.10 -35.97 1.17
N LEU A 11 -21.17 -35.54 -0.10
CA LEU A 11 -20.53 -34.29 -0.50
C LEU A 11 -21.25 -33.20 0.31
N ALA A 12 -20.59 -32.66 1.32
CA ALA A 12 -21.01 -31.39 1.88
C ALA A 12 -20.98 -30.39 0.71
N ALA A 13 -22.15 -29.89 0.32
CA ALA A 13 -22.20 -28.74 -0.55
C ALA A 13 -21.65 -27.57 0.27
N GLU A 14 -20.35 -27.29 0.16
CA GLU A 14 -19.79 -26.04 0.64
C GLU A 14 -20.51 -24.93 -0.11
N THR A 15 -21.43 -24.25 0.58
CA THR A 15 -22.07 -23.05 0.07
C THR A 15 -21.00 -21.96 0.02
N PHE A 16 -20.75 -21.38 -1.16
CA PHE A 16 -19.86 -20.23 -1.29
C PHE A 16 -20.37 -19.08 -0.42
N ASP A 17 -19.55 -18.65 0.53
CA ASP A 17 -19.80 -17.48 1.37
C ASP A 17 -19.17 -16.25 0.71
N SER A 18 -20.00 -15.42 0.09
CA SER A 18 -19.54 -14.22 -0.62
C SER A 18 -19.01 -13.15 0.31
N GLU A 19 -19.54 -13.03 1.52
CA GLU A 19 -19.15 -12.00 2.48
C GLU A 19 -17.76 -12.32 3.04
N ALA A 20 -17.54 -13.58 3.43
CA ALA A 20 -16.21 -14.05 3.85
C ALA A 20 -15.18 -13.90 2.72
N ALA A 21 -15.55 -14.22 1.46
CA ALA A 21 -14.66 -14.07 0.33
C ALA A 21 -14.29 -12.60 0.04
N GLU A 22 -15.24 -11.67 0.21
CA GLU A 22 -15.02 -10.24 0.06
C GLU A 22 -14.08 -9.70 1.14
N GLU A 23 -14.31 -10.04 2.40
CA GLU A 23 -13.48 -9.60 3.53
C GLU A 23 -12.05 -10.14 3.42
N GLU A 24 -11.88 -11.44 3.18
CA GLU A 24 -10.56 -12.05 2.98
C GLU A 24 -9.85 -11.46 1.76
N GLY A 25 -10.59 -11.20 0.69
CA GLY A 25 -10.08 -10.53 -0.51
C GLY A 25 -9.57 -9.11 -0.23
N TYR A 26 -10.31 -8.35 0.58
CA TYR A 26 -9.90 -7.00 1.03
C TYR A 26 -8.59 -7.06 1.81
N TRP A 27 -8.51 -7.92 2.83
CA TRP A 27 -7.30 -8.03 3.65
C TRP A 27 -6.10 -8.53 2.84
N TYR A 28 -6.29 -9.56 2.02
CA TYR A 28 -5.24 -10.11 1.17
C TYR A 28 -4.69 -9.06 0.19
N SER A 29 -5.57 -8.33 -0.49
CA SER A 29 -5.16 -7.29 -1.44
C SER A 29 -4.42 -6.14 -0.76
N ARG A 30 -4.79 -5.79 0.48
CA ARG A 30 -4.06 -4.83 1.31
C ARG A 30 -2.66 -5.33 1.65
N TYR A 31 -2.54 -6.57 2.13
CA TYR A 31 -1.23 -7.14 2.46
C TYR A 31 -0.31 -7.19 1.24
N ASN A 32 -0.86 -7.56 0.08
CA ASN A 32 -0.12 -7.59 -1.17
C ASN A 32 0.35 -6.18 -1.60
N MET A 33 -0.52 -5.17 -1.45
CA MET A 33 -0.15 -3.76 -1.68
C MET A 33 1.01 -3.34 -0.78
N GLY A 34 0.86 -3.47 0.54
CA GLY A 34 1.87 -3.01 1.50
C GLY A 34 3.20 -3.76 1.34
N THR A 35 3.14 -5.04 1.01
CA THR A 35 4.34 -5.84 0.72
C THR A 35 5.09 -5.31 -0.49
N LEU A 36 4.39 -5.04 -1.60
CA LEU A 36 5.04 -4.49 -2.80
C LEU A 36 5.53 -3.06 -2.55
N ALA A 37 4.65 -2.16 -2.14
CA ALA A 37 4.90 -0.72 -2.12
C ALA A 37 5.89 -0.28 -1.04
N MET A 38 5.96 -0.98 0.10
CA MET A 38 6.70 -0.51 1.27
C MET A 38 7.77 -1.48 1.78
N ARG A 39 7.77 -2.76 1.36
CA ARG A 39 8.63 -3.81 1.95
C ARG A 39 9.56 -4.46 0.95
N SER A 40 9.06 -4.76 -0.24
CA SER A 40 9.73 -5.59 -1.25
C SER A 40 11.13 -5.08 -1.64
N GLY A 41 11.31 -3.76 -1.67
CA GLY A 41 12.51 -3.15 -2.26
C GLY A 41 12.62 -3.38 -3.77
N LEU A 42 11.54 -3.79 -4.46
CA LEU A 42 11.50 -4.08 -5.90
C LEU A 42 11.58 -2.80 -6.75
N GLY A 43 12.60 -1.99 -6.55
CA GLY A 43 12.71 -0.73 -7.26
C GLY A 43 13.71 0.24 -6.69
N GLU A 44 13.72 1.42 -7.28
CA GLU A 44 14.42 2.57 -6.72
C GLU A 44 13.62 3.07 -5.53
N THR A 45 14.19 3.00 -4.34
CA THR A 45 13.52 3.44 -3.12
C THR A 45 13.78 4.91 -2.84
N PHE A 46 12.85 5.58 -2.18
CA PHE A 46 13.10 6.86 -1.53
C PHE A 46 12.74 6.77 -0.04
N MET A 47 13.38 7.63 0.76
CA MET A 47 12.99 7.84 2.15
C MET A 47 12.33 9.21 2.24
N PRO A 48 11.06 9.30 2.66
CA PRO A 48 10.46 10.58 2.99
C PRO A 48 11.28 11.25 4.08
N ASP A 49 11.43 12.57 4.00
CA ASP A 49 12.01 13.29 5.12
C ASP A 49 11.08 13.27 6.34
N MET A 50 11.66 13.56 7.51
CA MET A 50 10.91 13.54 8.76
C MET A 50 9.74 14.53 8.75
N GLN A 51 9.87 15.66 8.06
CA GLN A 51 8.81 16.68 8.01
C GLN A 51 7.60 16.18 7.21
N MET A 52 7.81 15.50 6.09
CA MET A 52 6.75 14.87 5.29
C MET A 52 6.01 13.81 6.10
N MET A 53 6.74 12.93 6.81
CA MET A 53 6.14 11.90 7.66
C MET A 53 5.33 12.53 8.81
N MET A 54 5.88 13.57 9.44
CA MET A 54 5.21 14.31 10.50
C MET A 54 3.93 14.99 10.02
N GLN A 55 3.92 15.55 8.81
CA GLN A 55 2.70 16.11 8.22
C GLN A 55 1.65 15.03 7.93
N ALA A 56 2.07 13.88 7.39
CA ALA A 56 1.17 12.75 7.15
C ALA A 56 0.54 12.23 8.44
N MET A 57 1.29 12.18 9.54
CA MET A 57 0.77 11.78 10.86
C MET A 57 -0.25 12.79 11.40
N LYS A 58 0.03 14.10 11.31
CA LYS A 58 -0.90 15.16 11.73
C LYS A 58 -2.19 15.21 10.92
N MET A 59 -2.12 14.89 9.62
CA MET A 59 -3.32 14.80 8.78
C MET A 59 -4.17 13.58 9.11
N ALA A 60 -3.56 12.53 9.65
CA ALA A 60 -4.25 11.31 10.02
C ALA A 60 -4.85 11.35 11.43
N ASP A 61 -4.34 12.21 12.30
CA ASP A 61 -4.73 12.33 13.70
C ASP A 61 -4.58 13.80 14.12
N ALA A 62 -5.72 14.44 14.38
CA ALA A 62 -5.79 15.85 14.76
C ALA A 62 -5.13 16.13 16.11
N ASP A 63 -5.09 15.12 16.97
CA ASP A 63 -4.47 15.19 18.28
C ASP A 63 -3.00 14.79 18.23
N PHE A 64 -2.37 14.52 17.08
CA PHE A 64 -0.98 14.05 17.04
C PHE A 64 0.07 15.10 17.54
N ASP A 65 0.76 14.81 18.65
CA ASP A 65 1.94 15.56 19.15
C ASP A 65 3.20 14.67 19.18
N PRO A 66 4.22 14.99 18.37
CA PRO A 66 5.48 14.24 18.36
C PRO A 66 6.28 14.32 19.67
N MET A 67 5.99 15.29 20.54
CA MET A 67 6.74 15.58 21.76
C MET A 67 6.20 14.87 23.00
N GLN A 68 4.97 14.33 22.96
CA GLN A 68 4.34 13.68 24.10
C GLN A 68 4.28 12.15 23.88
N LYS A 69 5.29 11.45 24.42
CA LYS A 69 5.33 9.98 24.43
C LYS A 69 4.60 9.42 25.65
N GLY A 70 3.53 8.64 25.46
CA GLY A 70 2.92 7.85 26.53
C GLY A 70 1.54 7.27 26.18
N MET A 71 1.10 6.23 26.88
CA MET A 71 -0.22 5.55 26.71
C MET A 71 -1.45 6.43 27.06
N ASN A 72 -1.24 7.69 27.49
CA ASN A 72 -2.30 8.64 27.86
C ASN A 72 -2.23 9.93 27.03
N TYR A 73 -1.54 9.90 25.88
CA TYR A 73 -1.57 11.00 24.94
C TYR A 73 -2.89 10.94 24.15
N GLY A 74 -3.53 12.08 23.92
CA GLY A 74 -4.79 12.19 23.17
C GLY A 74 -5.84 11.12 23.53
N ASP A 75 -6.40 10.49 22.51
CA ASP A 75 -7.34 9.38 22.59
C ASP A 75 -6.68 7.98 22.55
N GLY A 76 -5.35 7.92 22.43
CA GLY A 76 -4.57 6.69 22.36
C GLY A 76 -4.49 6.03 20.97
N ASP A 77 -5.14 6.60 19.94
CA ASP A 77 -5.08 6.10 18.55
C ASP A 77 -4.11 6.95 17.70
N HIS A 78 -2.82 6.70 17.87
CA HIS A 78 -1.78 7.48 17.19
C HIS A 78 -1.07 6.67 16.10
N PRO A 79 -0.85 7.26 14.91
CA PRO A 79 -0.15 6.56 13.84
C PRO A 79 1.34 6.40 14.17
N MET A 80 1.87 5.22 13.85
CA MET A 80 3.30 4.92 13.92
C MET A 80 3.87 4.74 12.51
N ALA A 81 5.01 5.39 12.26
CA ALA A 81 5.78 5.14 11.05
C ALA A 81 6.36 3.72 11.10
N PRO A 82 6.32 2.96 9.98
CA PRO A 82 7.00 1.68 9.91
C PRO A 82 8.51 1.85 10.11
N MET A 83 9.15 0.85 10.70
CA MET A 83 10.60 0.81 10.83
C MET A 83 11.23 0.35 9.51
N ASN A 84 12.23 1.09 9.03
CA ASN A 84 13.00 0.80 7.81
C ASN A 84 12.17 0.50 6.54
N PRO A 85 11.17 1.32 6.19
CA PRO A 85 10.39 1.10 4.98
C PRO A 85 11.24 1.26 3.73
N SER A 86 10.84 0.58 2.66
CA SER A 86 11.43 0.68 1.33
C SER A 86 10.37 1.20 0.37
N LEU A 87 9.97 2.46 0.55
CA LEU A 87 8.97 3.11 -0.30
C LEU A 87 9.51 3.24 -1.72
N LEU A 88 8.76 2.78 -2.71
CA LEU A 88 9.21 2.73 -4.10
C LEU A 88 8.97 4.07 -4.79
N GLN A 89 10.03 4.64 -5.37
CA GLN A 89 10.00 5.81 -6.25
C GLN A 89 9.85 5.41 -7.73
N ALA A 90 10.34 4.23 -8.10
CA ALA A 90 10.05 3.57 -9.36
C ALA A 90 10.16 2.05 -9.15
N VAL A 91 9.34 1.26 -9.82
CA VAL A 91 9.34 -0.20 -9.66
C VAL A 91 10.08 -0.86 -10.82
N TYR A 92 10.84 -1.89 -10.50
CA TYR A 92 11.50 -2.72 -11.49
C TYR A 92 10.50 -3.62 -12.23
N LYS A 93 10.82 -3.99 -13.48
CA LYS A 93 9.92 -4.73 -14.37
C LYS A 93 9.44 -6.04 -13.76
N SER A 94 10.31 -6.76 -13.05
CA SER A 94 9.94 -7.98 -12.34
C SER A 94 10.97 -8.38 -11.28
N GLY A 95 10.59 -9.28 -10.39
CA GLY A 95 11.46 -9.92 -9.40
C GLY A 95 10.74 -11.03 -8.67
N SER A 96 11.49 -11.95 -8.07
CA SER A 96 10.90 -13.05 -7.31
C SER A 96 10.63 -12.63 -5.86
N PRO A 97 9.44 -12.93 -5.30
CA PRO A 97 9.05 -12.50 -3.97
C PRO A 97 9.61 -13.41 -2.85
N TYR A 98 10.89 -13.76 -2.93
CA TYR A 98 11.55 -14.59 -1.91
C TYR A 98 12.31 -13.72 -0.91
N TYR A 99 12.07 -13.94 0.38
CA TYR A 99 12.85 -13.36 1.46
C TYR A 99 14.19 -14.08 1.60
N THR A 100 15.24 -13.32 1.90
CA THR A 100 16.60 -13.85 2.08
C THR A 100 16.98 -14.07 3.55
N GLN A 101 16.08 -13.74 4.47
CA GLN A 101 16.27 -13.83 5.91
C GLN A 101 14.94 -14.05 6.65
N PRO A 102 14.97 -14.48 7.93
CA PRO A 102 13.77 -14.56 8.76
C PRO A 102 13.07 -13.20 8.88
N ILE A 103 11.73 -13.23 8.83
CA ILE A 103 10.90 -12.04 8.91
C ILE A 103 10.78 -11.60 10.37
N ASP A 104 11.08 -10.32 10.62
CA ASP A 104 10.57 -9.57 11.76
C ASP A 104 9.42 -8.69 11.27
N ILE A 105 8.22 -8.90 11.83
CA ILE A 105 7.02 -8.15 11.45
C ILE A 105 7.14 -6.65 11.78
N ASN A 106 8.01 -6.29 12.72
CA ASN A 106 8.21 -4.92 13.18
C ASN A 106 9.34 -4.19 12.42
N ASP A 107 10.17 -4.91 11.66
CA ASP A 107 11.27 -4.33 10.88
C ASP A 107 11.17 -4.70 9.39
N PHE A 108 10.79 -3.71 8.57
CA PHE A 108 10.59 -3.92 7.14
C PHE A 108 11.90 -4.16 6.39
N ALA A 109 13.07 -3.87 6.98
CA ALA A 109 14.35 -4.24 6.38
C ALA A 109 14.48 -5.76 6.19
N THR A 110 13.83 -6.55 7.05
CA THR A 110 13.82 -8.02 6.97
C THR A 110 12.88 -8.58 5.90
N GLN A 111 12.04 -7.72 5.31
CA GLN A 111 10.99 -8.09 4.37
C GLN A 111 11.31 -7.65 2.93
N LYS A 112 12.60 -7.40 2.64
CA LYS A 112 13.07 -7.17 1.28
C LYS A 112 13.15 -8.48 0.51
N TRP A 113 12.81 -8.41 -0.78
CA TRP A 113 12.95 -9.54 -1.68
C TRP A 113 14.38 -9.67 -2.21
N ASP A 114 14.70 -10.84 -2.74
CA ASP A 114 16.01 -11.13 -3.31
C ASP A 114 16.30 -10.27 -4.55
N LEU A 115 17.14 -9.25 -4.34
CA LEU A 115 17.59 -8.30 -5.35
C LEU A 115 18.31 -8.95 -6.55
N SER A 116 18.84 -10.17 -6.38
CA SER A 116 19.53 -10.90 -7.46
C SER A 116 18.57 -11.37 -8.55
N THR A 117 17.27 -11.45 -8.23
CA THR A 117 16.22 -11.92 -9.15
C THR A 117 15.57 -10.79 -9.96
N PHE A 118 15.97 -9.54 -9.73
CA PHE A 118 15.27 -8.39 -10.26
C PHE A 118 15.66 -8.09 -11.71
N ASP A 119 14.67 -7.97 -12.57
CA ASP A 119 14.81 -7.28 -13.86
C ASP A 119 14.66 -5.78 -13.61
N ARG A 120 15.80 -5.08 -13.54
CA ARG A 120 15.87 -3.67 -13.14
C ARG A 120 15.45 -2.68 -14.22
N ALA A 121 14.93 -3.14 -15.36
CA ALA A 121 14.32 -2.25 -16.34
C ALA A 121 13.17 -1.47 -15.70
N LEU A 122 13.09 -0.18 -16.00
CA LEU A 122 11.97 0.67 -15.60
C LEU A 122 10.96 0.71 -16.75
N THR A 123 9.71 0.39 -16.45
CA THR A 123 8.64 0.41 -17.45
C THR A 123 7.49 1.30 -16.96
N GLY A 124 6.84 1.99 -17.91
CA GLY A 124 5.60 2.71 -17.65
C GLY A 124 4.49 1.78 -17.18
N LEU A 125 4.47 0.54 -17.68
CA LEU A 125 3.50 -0.48 -17.29
C LEU A 125 3.62 -0.83 -15.80
N ALA A 126 4.80 -1.26 -15.35
CA ALA A 126 4.98 -1.68 -13.96
C ALA A 126 4.78 -0.50 -12.99
N THR A 127 5.37 0.66 -13.29
CA THR A 127 5.28 1.85 -12.41
C THR A 127 3.87 2.43 -12.40
N GLY A 128 3.19 2.50 -13.54
CA GLY A 128 1.81 2.96 -13.61
C GLY A 128 0.85 2.03 -12.86
N GLN A 129 1.02 0.70 -12.94
CA GLN A 129 0.23 -0.25 -12.14
C GLN A 129 0.45 -0.08 -10.64
N LEU A 130 1.69 0.15 -10.20
CA LEU A 130 1.98 0.44 -8.80
C LEU A 130 1.27 1.72 -8.35
N MET A 131 1.40 2.81 -9.12
CA MET A 131 0.73 4.08 -8.83
C MET A 131 -0.78 3.89 -8.72
N ILE A 132 -1.43 3.25 -9.70
CA ILE A 132 -2.88 2.98 -9.67
C ILE A 132 -3.26 2.22 -8.41
N LYS A 133 -2.50 1.17 -8.06
CA LYS A 133 -2.77 0.39 -6.84
C LYS A 133 -2.67 1.23 -5.57
N GLU A 134 -1.65 2.06 -5.45
CA GLU A 134 -1.48 2.96 -4.30
C GLU A 134 -2.60 4.00 -4.22
N ILE A 135 -2.99 4.58 -5.36
CA ILE A 135 -4.07 5.58 -5.47
C ILE A 135 -5.42 4.98 -5.08
N GLU A 136 -5.76 3.80 -5.61
CA GLU A 136 -7.01 3.13 -5.28
C GLU A 136 -7.07 2.73 -3.80
N TRP A 137 -5.96 2.27 -3.23
CA TRP A 137 -5.89 2.00 -1.80
C TRP A 137 -5.97 3.26 -0.95
N ALA A 138 -5.33 4.35 -1.36
CA ALA A 138 -5.46 5.63 -0.68
C ALA A 138 -6.92 6.08 -0.63
N LYS A 139 -7.65 5.98 -1.74
CA LYS A 139 -9.10 6.24 -1.76
C LYS A 139 -9.82 5.35 -0.75
N GLN A 140 -9.57 4.04 -0.74
CA GLN A 140 -10.22 3.13 0.22
C GLN A 140 -9.93 3.47 1.69
N PHE A 141 -8.75 4.01 2.02
CA PHE A 141 -8.44 4.44 3.39
C PHE A 141 -9.17 5.72 3.82
N HIS A 142 -9.76 6.47 2.89
CA HIS A 142 -10.37 7.78 3.14
C HIS A 142 -11.82 7.91 2.63
N VAL A 143 -12.31 6.94 1.85
CA VAL A 143 -13.69 6.88 1.35
C VAL A 143 -14.65 6.51 2.49
N ASP A 144 -15.82 7.16 2.47
CA ASP A 144 -16.96 6.91 3.35
C ASP A 144 -16.65 6.91 4.85
N GLU A 145 -15.54 7.53 5.26
CA GLU A 145 -15.08 7.56 6.65
C GLU A 145 -14.95 6.13 7.23
N HIS A 146 -14.59 5.14 6.41
CA HIS A 146 -14.46 3.74 6.84
C HIS A 146 -13.50 3.57 8.02
N PHE A 147 -12.44 4.38 8.05
CA PHE A 147 -11.52 4.51 9.18
C PHE A 147 -11.74 5.82 9.94
N GLY A 148 -12.96 6.35 10.03
CA GLY A 148 -13.29 7.57 10.78
C GLY A 148 -12.62 8.85 10.27
N LYS A 149 -12.72 9.90 11.08
CA LYS A 149 -12.12 11.22 10.88
C LYS A 149 -10.86 11.39 11.73
N PRO A 150 -9.98 12.35 11.41
CA PRO A 150 -8.81 12.66 12.23
C PRO A 150 -9.12 13.01 13.70
N THR A 151 -10.35 13.41 14.01
CA THR A 151 -10.82 13.70 15.38
C THR A 151 -11.39 12.49 16.11
N ASP A 152 -11.46 11.34 15.44
CA ASP A 152 -12.02 10.11 16.00
C ASP A 152 -10.91 9.22 16.57
N ASN A 153 -11.24 8.50 17.64
CA ASN A 153 -10.35 7.60 18.38
C ASN A 153 -10.17 6.20 17.77
N PHE A 154 -10.33 6.12 16.47
CA PHE A 154 -10.14 4.92 15.69
C PHE A 154 -9.74 5.30 14.27
N GLY A 155 -8.81 4.53 13.70
CA GLY A 155 -8.50 4.62 12.27
C GLY A 155 -7.21 5.38 11.95
N ALA A 156 -6.54 6.01 12.91
CA ALA A 156 -5.42 6.92 12.65
C ALA A 156 -4.28 6.26 11.88
N GLN A 157 -3.89 5.04 12.25
CA GLN A 157 -2.87 4.28 11.52
C GLN A 157 -3.23 4.06 10.05
N TRP A 158 -4.51 3.88 9.74
CA TRP A 158 -5.01 3.54 8.41
C TRP A 158 -5.12 4.78 7.54
N ARG A 159 -5.65 5.87 8.10
CA ARG A 159 -5.62 7.20 7.47
C ARG A 159 -4.18 7.62 7.16
N PHE A 160 -3.25 7.37 8.08
CA PHE A 160 -1.83 7.64 7.87
C PHE A 160 -1.24 6.82 6.73
N ILE A 161 -1.51 5.50 6.67
CA ILE A 161 -1.09 4.66 5.55
C ILE A 161 -1.65 5.22 4.23
N GLY A 162 -2.92 5.59 4.18
CA GLY A 162 -3.53 6.24 3.01
C GLY A 162 -2.76 7.49 2.56
N SER A 163 -2.44 8.40 3.50
CA SER A 163 -1.64 9.60 3.22
C SER A 163 -0.24 9.26 2.70
N VAL A 164 0.40 8.21 3.22
CA VAL A 164 1.70 7.75 2.74
C VAL A 164 1.62 7.20 1.31
N LEU A 165 0.54 6.51 0.94
CA LEU A 165 0.35 6.02 -0.43
C LEU A 165 0.15 7.17 -1.42
N VAL A 166 -0.64 8.19 -1.09
CA VAL A 166 -0.78 9.40 -1.94
C VAL A 166 0.58 10.08 -2.12
N MET A 167 1.33 10.25 -1.03
CA MET A 167 2.67 10.82 -1.06
C MET A 167 3.62 9.99 -1.95
N GLN A 168 3.59 8.66 -1.82
CA GLN A 168 4.41 7.75 -2.59
C GLN A 168 4.10 7.83 -4.10
N SER A 169 2.82 7.81 -4.47
CA SER A 169 2.40 7.96 -5.87
C SER A 169 2.79 9.32 -6.44
N LYS A 170 2.72 10.39 -5.65
CA LYS A 170 3.23 11.73 -6.03
C LYS A 170 4.73 11.71 -6.30
N MET A 171 5.52 11.03 -5.45
CA MET A 171 6.96 10.92 -5.66
C MET A 171 7.31 10.08 -6.88
N GLN A 172 6.53 9.05 -7.19
CA GLN A 172 6.66 8.25 -8.41
C GLN A 172 6.34 9.08 -9.66
N ALA A 173 5.25 9.84 -9.65
CA ALA A 173 4.89 10.76 -10.73
C ALA A 173 6.00 11.79 -10.99
N MET A 174 6.51 12.43 -9.93
CA MET A 174 7.61 13.39 -10.05
C MET A 174 8.89 12.74 -10.60
N HIS A 175 9.20 11.51 -10.18
CA HIS A 175 10.36 10.79 -10.71
C HIS A 175 10.19 10.46 -12.19
N PHE A 176 9.01 9.97 -12.59
CA PHE A 176 8.68 9.69 -13.99
C PHE A 176 8.78 10.95 -14.85
N LEU A 177 8.15 12.06 -14.44
CA LEU A 177 8.17 13.31 -15.20
C LEU A 177 9.58 13.89 -15.36
N ASN A 178 10.42 13.79 -14.32
CA ASN A 178 11.79 14.29 -14.35
C ASN A 178 12.78 13.39 -15.11
N LYS A 179 12.45 12.10 -15.27
CA LYS A 179 13.35 11.09 -15.86
C LYS A 179 12.65 10.19 -16.86
N ARG A 180 11.72 10.75 -17.62
CA ARG A 180 10.81 10.01 -18.52
C ARG A 180 11.56 9.13 -19.53
N ASP A 181 12.73 9.58 -19.97
CA ASP A 181 13.61 8.89 -20.91
C ASP A 181 14.16 7.55 -20.38
N ARG A 182 14.13 7.33 -19.06
CA ARG A 182 14.56 6.07 -18.44
C ARG A 182 13.49 4.97 -18.51
N PHE A 183 12.25 5.31 -18.82
CA PHE A 183 11.13 4.39 -18.79
C PHE A 183 10.82 3.85 -20.18
N ASP A 184 10.77 2.53 -20.30
CA ASP A 184 10.17 1.88 -21.45
C ASP A 184 8.64 2.05 -21.40
N LEU A 185 8.10 2.73 -22.40
CA LEU A 185 6.67 3.04 -22.53
C LEU A 185 5.96 2.16 -23.57
N SER A 186 6.64 1.15 -24.10
CA SER A 186 6.03 0.17 -25.00
C SER A 186 5.03 -0.74 -24.28
N ASP A 187 4.37 -1.63 -25.03
CA ASP A 187 3.42 -2.62 -24.51
C ASP A 187 2.27 -2.02 -23.67
N GLY A 188 1.84 -0.80 -24.02
CA GLY A 188 0.79 -0.06 -23.31
C GLY A 188 1.24 0.64 -22.03
N GLY A 189 2.56 0.68 -21.77
CA GLY A 189 3.12 1.37 -20.62
C GLY A 189 2.87 2.88 -20.63
N ASP A 190 2.77 3.50 -21.81
CA ASP A 190 2.33 4.89 -21.98
C ASP A 190 0.90 5.11 -21.50
N TYR A 191 -0.03 4.25 -21.90
CA TYR A 191 -1.44 4.33 -21.53
C TYR A 191 -1.65 4.15 -20.03
N VAL A 192 -1.03 3.12 -19.44
CA VAL A 192 -1.16 2.85 -18.00
C VAL A 192 -0.55 3.98 -17.18
N MET A 193 0.59 4.54 -17.60
CA MET A 193 1.18 5.70 -16.93
C MET A 193 0.29 6.94 -17.05
N LEU A 194 -0.30 7.21 -18.22
CA LEU A 194 -1.24 8.31 -18.40
C LEU A 194 -2.48 8.16 -17.51
N TRP A 195 -3.01 6.95 -17.39
CA TRP A 195 -4.11 6.66 -16.48
C TRP A 195 -3.71 6.92 -15.02
N ALA A 196 -2.58 6.39 -14.58
CA ALA A 196 -2.06 6.61 -13.24
C ALA A 196 -1.88 8.10 -12.90
N LEU A 197 -1.34 8.89 -13.84
CA LEU A 197 -1.17 10.34 -13.67
C LEU A 197 -2.50 11.08 -13.61
N SER A 198 -3.47 10.67 -14.44
CA SER A 198 -4.82 11.25 -14.42
C SER A 198 -5.53 10.97 -13.10
N ASP A 199 -5.48 9.74 -12.61
CA ASP A 199 -6.11 9.34 -11.35
C ASP A 199 -5.44 10.01 -10.14
N LEU A 200 -4.11 10.15 -10.18
CA LEU A 200 -3.39 10.89 -9.17
C LEU A 200 -3.76 12.38 -9.19
N GLY A 201 -3.88 12.98 -10.38
CA GLY A 201 -4.32 14.38 -10.52
C GLY A 201 -5.66 14.61 -9.84
N ASN A 202 -6.64 13.74 -10.12
CA ASN A 202 -7.94 13.78 -9.46
C ASN A 202 -7.81 13.65 -7.94
N VAL A 203 -6.97 12.74 -7.43
CA VAL A 203 -6.76 12.58 -5.99
C VAL A 203 -6.13 13.81 -5.34
N LEU A 204 -5.18 14.46 -6.01
CA LEU A 204 -4.51 15.65 -5.48
C LEU A 204 -5.40 16.91 -5.53
N GLU A 205 -6.40 16.93 -6.41
CA GLU A 205 -7.42 17.99 -6.48
C GLU A 205 -8.60 17.77 -5.54
N LEU A 206 -8.74 16.56 -4.95
CA LEU A 206 -9.77 16.29 -3.97
C LEU A 206 -9.37 16.87 -2.60
N ASP A 207 -10.07 17.91 -2.18
CA ASP A 207 -9.99 18.52 -0.84
C ASP A 207 -10.23 17.52 0.33
N LYS A 208 -10.60 16.26 0.03
CA LYS A 208 -11.03 15.24 1.00
C LYS A 208 -10.00 14.15 1.29
N LEU A 209 -8.98 13.96 0.46
CA LEU A 209 -8.00 12.87 0.65
C LEU A 209 -6.88 13.22 1.61
N LEU A 210 -6.72 14.51 1.88
CA LEU A 210 -5.91 15.06 2.94
C LEU A 210 -6.87 16.02 3.64
N TYR A 211 -7.27 15.74 4.88
CA TYR A 211 -8.12 16.64 5.66
C TYR A 211 -7.36 17.93 6.01
N SER A 212 -6.99 18.72 4.99
CA SER A 212 -6.46 20.06 5.14
C SER A 212 -7.64 21.02 5.10
N GLU A 213 -8.15 21.35 6.29
CA GLU A 213 -8.64 22.71 6.55
C GLU A 213 -7.59 23.46 7.36
#